data_AF-A0A1T3CQE3-F1
#
_entry.id   AF-A0A1T3CQE3-F1
#
_cell.length_a   1.000
_cell.length_b   1.000
_cell.length_c   1.000
_cell.angle_alpha   90.00
_cell.angle_beta   90.00
_cell.angle_gamma   90.00
#
_symmetry.space_group_name_H-M   'P 1'
#
loop_
_entity.id
_entity.type
_entity.pdbx_description
1 polymer ?
#
loop_
_entity_poly.entity_id
_entity_poly.type
_entity_poly.pdbx_seq_one_letter_code
_entity_poly.pdbx_strand_id
1 'polypeptide(L)'
;MQQTDAGWSRETLDEAIGSGSLDRVLHWIGTTPSNSAAAEDADRVSSTKARDILIARAQVPLVIQGISSVLSKPVKSSGDFYTACAGLDSILSDLPLATLRLYRSGIEALAANTAYSPSGVSLPSLTNRAKDAIKFIDFPDLTWAPEHKMDYMAERSLSERVHTAEEMKPHARDLLGWLADYNWPPYSGCVKQLARFPEVAVDPIKEIIEDYRDDDPEWLLHLLDFVKESVPVGVLWEKLEPELSLLASSEASDEASDEASDEASDEASDEASDEASDEASDEASDEASDEASDEASDEASDEASDEENRHLAEAAQSMLRLLTEWKKKQVGKEQRGVPIR
;
A
#
# COMPACT_ATOMS: atom_id res chain seq x y z
N MET A 1 19.50 19.35 32.10
CA MET A 1 20.34 18.34 31.43
C MET A 1 19.75 18.07 30.07
N GLN A 2 20.49 18.35 29.01
CA GLN A 2 20.11 17.96 27.64
C GLN A 2 20.21 16.44 27.55
N GLN A 3 19.07 15.77 27.39
CA GLN A 3 19.00 14.32 27.25
C GLN A 3 19.19 14.03 25.76
N THR A 4 20.44 13.78 25.37
CA THR A 4 20.85 13.44 24.01
C THR A 4 20.60 11.95 23.76
N ASP A 5 19.82 11.58 22.73
CA ASP A 5 19.72 10.30 21.98
C ASP A 5 19.93 8.94 22.68
N ALA A 6 20.01 8.93 24.00
CA ALA A 6 20.53 7.82 24.77
C ALA A 6 19.42 7.19 25.63
N GLY A 7 18.25 6.92 25.03
CA GLY A 7 17.16 6.15 25.64
C GLY A 7 16.63 6.70 26.98
N TRP A 8 15.60 6.06 27.50
CA TRP A 8 15.05 6.35 28.84
C TRP A 8 15.47 5.25 29.81
N SER A 9 15.84 5.59 31.05
CA SER A 9 15.90 4.55 32.09
C SER A 9 14.49 4.13 32.49
N ARG A 10 14.34 2.94 33.07
CA ARG A 10 13.01 2.50 33.52
C ARG A 10 12.40 3.45 34.56
N GLU A 11 13.21 3.92 35.49
CA GLU A 11 12.81 4.83 36.56
C GLU A 11 12.34 6.19 36.01
N THR A 12 13.10 6.78 35.10
CA THR A 12 12.76 8.09 34.51
C THR A 12 11.50 8.02 33.64
N LEU A 13 11.26 6.89 32.96
CA LEU A 13 10.02 6.66 32.23
C LEU A 13 8.82 6.53 33.19
N ASP A 14 8.97 5.77 34.27
CA ASP A 14 7.93 5.62 35.29
C ASP A 14 7.62 6.97 35.98
N GLU A 15 8.61 7.82 36.21
CA GLU A 15 8.43 9.18 36.74
C GLU A 15 7.67 10.10 35.74
N ALA A 16 8.02 10.05 34.46
CA ALA A 16 7.30 10.81 33.42
C ALA A 16 5.83 10.36 33.31
N ILE A 17 5.58 9.06 33.37
CA ILE A 17 4.22 8.50 33.41
C ILE A 17 3.49 8.93 34.69
N GLY A 18 4.15 8.85 35.84
CA GLY A 18 3.60 9.20 37.15
C GLY A 18 3.34 10.70 37.36
N SER A 19 3.91 11.55 36.50
CA SER A 19 3.68 13.00 36.48
C SER A 19 2.74 13.45 35.35
N GLY A 20 2.37 12.54 34.43
CA GLY A 20 1.60 12.87 33.23
C GLY A 20 2.36 13.70 32.18
N SER A 21 3.68 13.91 32.36
CA SER A 21 4.52 14.69 31.46
C SER A 21 5.03 13.82 30.31
N LEU A 22 4.14 13.51 29.37
CA LEU A 22 4.41 12.55 28.29
C LEU A 22 4.99 13.16 27.00
N ASP A 23 5.11 14.49 26.89
CA ASP A 23 5.65 15.17 25.72
C ASP A 23 7.00 14.62 25.27
N ARG A 24 7.96 14.53 26.21
CA ARG A 24 9.33 14.11 25.90
C ARG A 24 9.39 12.62 25.57
N VAL A 25 8.52 11.82 26.18
CA VAL A 25 8.42 10.38 25.93
C VAL A 25 7.86 10.14 24.53
N LEU A 26 6.73 10.77 24.19
CA LEU A 26 6.09 10.65 22.89
C LEU A 26 6.93 11.26 21.78
N HIS A 27 7.61 12.38 22.04
CA HIS A 27 8.52 12.98 21.07
C HIS A 27 9.64 12.01 20.73
N TRP A 28 10.26 11.40 21.75
CA TRP A 28 11.29 10.40 21.56
C TRP A 28 10.75 9.16 20.82
N ILE A 29 9.57 8.65 21.16
CA ILE A 29 8.93 7.54 20.43
C ILE A 29 8.73 7.91 18.95
N GLY A 30 8.26 9.13 18.67
CA GLY A 30 7.93 9.56 17.31
C GLY A 30 9.14 9.89 16.43
N THR A 31 10.29 10.25 17.01
CA THR A 31 11.50 10.62 16.25
C THR A 31 12.59 9.55 16.24
N THR A 32 12.41 8.47 16.99
CA THR A 32 13.38 7.37 17.07
C THR A 32 13.02 6.24 16.11
N PRO A 33 13.91 5.83 15.18
CA PRO A 33 13.65 4.72 14.27
C PRO A 33 13.37 3.40 15.01
N SER A 34 12.37 2.64 14.54
CA SER A 34 11.97 1.34 15.10
C SER A 34 13.11 0.30 15.16
N ASN A 35 14.12 0.45 14.28
CA ASN A 35 15.31 -0.41 14.20
C ASN A 35 16.53 0.12 14.96
N SER A 36 16.39 1.20 15.75
CA SER A 36 17.44 1.56 16.70
C SER A 36 17.42 0.51 17.81
N ALA A 37 18.23 -0.54 17.63
CA ALA A 37 18.62 -1.40 18.72
C ALA A 37 19.23 -0.48 19.77
N ALA A 38 18.47 -0.14 20.81
CA ALA A 38 19.07 0.33 22.04
C ALA A 38 20.09 -0.74 22.38
N ALA A 39 21.38 -0.40 22.32
CA ALA A 39 22.44 -1.29 22.78
C ALA A 39 21.95 -1.89 24.10
N GLU A 40 22.00 -3.22 24.22
CA GLU A 40 21.54 -3.97 25.38
C GLU A 40 22.31 -3.53 26.64
N ASP A 41 21.87 -2.41 27.18
CA ASP A 41 22.26 -1.86 28.46
C ASP A 41 21.07 -2.14 29.36
N ALA A 42 21.30 -2.95 30.41
CA ALA A 42 20.24 -3.56 31.21
C ALA A 42 19.28 -2.56 31.86
N ASP A 43 19.66 -1.27 31.92
CA ASP A 43 18.90 -0.20 32.55
C ASP A 43 18.14 0.71 31.54
N ARG A 44 18.30 0.49 30.23
CA ARG A 44 17.73 1.36 29.19
C ARG A 44 16.52 0.74 28.50
N VAL A 45 15.49 1.55 28.30
CA VAL A 45 14.24 1.18 27.64
C VAL A 45 14.27 1.64 26.18
N SER A 46 13.90 0.76 25.25
CA SER A 46 13.73 1.10 23.83
C SER A 46 12.41 1.83 23.57
N SER A 47 12.30 2.55 22.44
CA SER A 47 11.08 3.27 22.07
C SER A 47 9.88 2.33 21.94
N THR A 48 10.08 1.16 21.32
CA THR A 48 9.08 0.08 21.24
C THR A 48 8.63 -0.37 22.63
N LYS A 49 9.57 -0.62 23.54
CA LYS A 49 9.23 -1.07 24.90
C LYS A 49 8.48 0.02 25.67
N ALA A 50 8.85 1.28 25.51
CA ALA A 50 8.14 2.41 26.11
C ALA A 50 6.71 2.55 25.57
N ARG A 51 6.52 2.39 24.26
CA ARG A 51 5.19 2.30 23.64
C ARG A 51 4.35 1.20 24.30
N ASP A 52 4.88 -0.01 24.44
CA ASP A 52 4.15 -1.13 25.03
C ASP A 52 3.74 -0.85 26.49
N ILE A 53 4.61 -0.17 27.24
CA ILE A 53 4.33 0.24 28.62
C ILE A 53 3.19 1.27 28.67
N LEU A 54 3.17 2.23 27.74
CA LEU A 54 2.10 3.22 27.64
C LEU A 54 0.76 2.56 27.26
N ILE A 55 0.76 1.66 26.28
CA ILE A 55 -0.42 0.86 25.90
C ILE A 55 -0.95 0.08 27.10
N ALA A 56 -0.08 -0.63 27.82
CA ALA A 56 -0.46 -1.40 29.01
C ALA A 56 -1.03 -0.53 30.14
N ARG A 57 -0.72 0.77 30.15
CA ARG A 57 -1.16 1.75 31.16
C ARG A 57 -2.15 2.77 30.61
N ALA A 58 -2.75 2.53 29.44
CA ALA A 58 -3.64 3.48 28.79
C ALA A 58 -4.94 3.79 29.55
N GLN A 59 -5.26 3.04 30.61
CA GLN A 59 -6.38 3.35 31.51
C GLN A 59 -5.98 4.21 32.72
N VAL A 60 -4.69 4.47 32.93
CA VAL A 60 -4.22 5.30 34.04
C VAL A 60 -4.59 6.76 33.79
N PRO A 61 -5.28 7.47 34.72
CA PRO A 61 -5.75 8.83 34.50
C PRO A 61 -4.68 9.83 34.04
N LEU A 62 -3.46 9.72 34.57
CA LEU A 62 -2.34 10.58 34.19
C LEU A 62 -1.81 10.27 32.79
N VAL A 63 -1.90 9.02 32.33
CA VAL A 63 -1.56 8.65 30.95
C VAL A 63 -2.62 9.20 29.99
N ILE A 64 -3.90 9.08 30.36
CA ILE A 64 -5.02 9.67 29.60
C ILE A 64 -4.80 11.18 29.46
N GLN A 65 -4.61 11.87 30.58
CA GLN A 65 -4.35 13.31 30.60
C GLN A 65 -3.11 13.69 29.79
N GLY A 66 -2.00 12.95 29.94
CA GLY A 66 -0.74 13.24 29.26
C GLY A 66 -0.83 13.12 27.75
N ILE A 67 -1.36 12.01 27.22
CA ILE A 67 -1.50 11.82 25.77
C ILE A 67 -2.55 12.78 25.20
N SER A 68 -3.72 12.93 25.85
CA SER A 68 -4.72 13.89 25.39
C SER A 68 -4.18 15.32 25.38
N SER A 69 -3.38 15.70 26.38
CA SER A 69 -2.71 17.00 26.39
C SER A 69 -1.74 17.18 25.23
N VAL A 70 -1.04 16.12 24.79
CA VAL A 70 -0.16 16.18 23.62
C VAL A 70 -0.96 16.35 22.34
N LEU A 71 -2.05 15.61 22.17
CA LEU A 71 -2.90 15.70 20.97
C LEU A 71 -3.58 17.07 20.84
N SER A 72 -3.91 17.73 21.96
CA SER A 72 -4.49 19.07 21.96
C SER A 72 -3.50 20.21 21.73
N LYS A 73 -2.18 19.96 21.66
CA LYS A 73 -1.18 21.03 21.51
C LYS A 73 -1.10 21.54 20.06
N PRO A 74 -0.77 22.83 19.86
CA PRO A 74 -0.46 23.34 18.52
C PRO A 74 0.74 22.62 17.91
N VAL A 75 0.60 22.13 16.69
CA VAL A 75 1.67 21.50 15.91
C VAL A 75 2.42 22.59 15.15
N LYS A 76 3.59 23.02 15.65
CA LYS A 76 4.36 24.15 15.10
C LYS A 76 5.66 23.72 14.42
N SER A 77 6.08 22.49 14.64
CA SER A 77 7.31 21.91 14.11
C SER A 77 7.08 20.48 13.64
N SER A 78 8.03 19.94 12.86
CA SER A 78 8.06 18.50 12.54
C SER A 78 8.17 17.65 13.82
N GLY A 79 8.89 18.13 14.84
CA GLY A 79 8.98 17.48 16.14
C GLY A 79 7.62 17.35 16.83
N ASP A 80 6.81 18.41 16.85
CA ASP A 80 5.45 18.37 17.41
C ASP A 80 4.56 17.42 16.60
N PHE A 81 4.72 17.43 15.28
CA PHE A 81 4.00 16.54 14.37
C PHE A 81 4.26 15.08 14.70
N TYR A 82 5.53 14.66 14.77
CA TYR A 82 5.88 13.27 15.10
C TYR A 82 5.51 12.89 16.54
N THR A 83 5.52 13.85 17.47
CA THR A 83 5.03 13.64 18.84
C THR A 83 3.53 13.31 18.86
N ALA A 84 2.73 14.05 18.07
CA ALA A 84 1.31 13.79 17.92
C ALA A 84 1.04 12.46 17.17
N CYS A 85 1.83 12.14 16.13
CA CYS A 85 1.78 10.84 15.45
C CYS A 85 2.07 9.69 16.42
N ALA A 86 3.09 9.81 17.29
CA ALA A 86 3.37 8.79 18.29
C ALA A 86 2.19 8.59 19.23
N GLY A 87 1.56 9.67 19.69
CA GLY A 87 0.34 9.59 20.49
C GLY A 87 -0.79 8.87 19.76
N LEU A 88 -1.17 9.36 18.59
CA LEU A 88 -2.31 8.86 17.84
C LEU A 88 -2.03 7.48 17.21
N ASP A 89 -1.05 7.40 16.33
CA ASP A 89 -0.80 6.27 15.44
C ASP A 89 -0.07 5.13 16.17
N SER A 90 0.87 5.43 17.07
CA SER A 90 1.68 4.39 17.74
C SER A 90 1.10 3.91 19.07
N ILE A 91 0.29 4.72 19.77
CA ILE A 91 -0.34 4.31 21.03
C ILE A 91 -1.84 4.09 20.84
N LEU A 92 -2.59 5.13 20.45
CA LEU A 92 -4.05 5.08 20.48
C LEU A 92 -4.63 4.09 19.47
N SER A 93 -4.03 3.98 18.28
CA SER A 93 -4.54 3.08 17.24
C SER A 93 -4.57 1.61 17.62
N ASP A 94 -3.74 1.19 18.59
CA ASP A 94 -3.66 -0.20 19.07
C ASP A 94 -4.54 -0.46 20.30
N LEU A 95 -5.20 0.56 20.85
CA LEU A 95 -5.99 0.40 22.07
C LEU A 95 -7.32 -0.31 21.79
N PRO A 96 -7.81 -1.17 22.71
CA PRO A 96 -9.17 -1.66 22.66
C PRO A 96 -10.18 -0.50 22.60
N LEU A 97 -11.26 -0.65 21.82
CA LEU A 97 -12.25 0.40 21.59
C LEU A 97 -12.76 1.07 22.88
N ALA A 98 -12.97 0.30 23.95
CA ALA A 98 -13.39 0.82 25.25
C ALA A 98 -12.36 1.77 25.88
N THR A 99 -11.07 1.48 25.71
CA THR A 99 -9.97 2.32 26.21
C THR A 99 -9.74 3.52 25.29
N LEU A 100 -9.79 3.33 23.97
CA LEU A 100 -9.64 4.40 22.97
C LEU A 100 -10.64 5.54 23.21
N ARG A 101 -11.88 5.20 23.59
CA ARG A 101 -12.94 6.16 23.95
C ARG A 101 -12.54 7.14 25.06
N LEU A 102 -11.64 6.75 25.97
CA LEU A 102 -11.17 7.62 27.05
C LEU A 102 -10.37 8.82 26.53
N TYR A 103 -9.80 8.72 25.32
CA TYR A 103 -8.97 9.73 24.69
C TYR A 103 -9.72 10.65 23.73
N ARG A 104 -11.04 10.45 23.55
CA ARG A 104 -11.87 11.12 22.53
C ARG A 104 -11.67 12.63 22.48
N SER A 105 -11.66 13.30 23.63
CA SER A 105 -11.49 14.75 23.71
C SER A 105 -10.15 15.25 23.14
N GLY A 106 -9.06 14.50 23.35
CA GLY A 106 -7.75 14.81 22.79
C GLY A 106 -7.71 14.59 21.28
N ILE A 107 -8.35 13.51 20.81
CA ILE A 107 -8.45 13.20 19.38
C ILE A 107 -9.29 14.25 18.65
N GLU A 108 -10.41 14.70 19.24
CA GLU A 108 -11.25 15.78 18.69
C GLU A 108 -10.48 17.10 18.58
N ALA A 109 -9.68 17.44 19.60
CA ALA A 109 -8.85 18.64 19.55
C ALA A 109 -7.83 18.59 18.41
N LEU A 110 -7.21 17.42 18.19
CA LEU A 110 -6.30 17.22 17.06
C LEU A 110 -7.05 17.30 15.72
N ALA A 111 -8.18 16.60 15.58
CA ALA A 111 -8.98 16.57 14.35
C ALA A 111 -9.49 17.96 13.93
N ALA A 112 -9.77 18.84 14.90
CA ALA A 112 -10.24 20.21 14.68
C ALA A 112 -9.10 21.20 14.33
N ASN A 113 -7.84 20.77 14.29
CA ASN A 113 -6.71 21.65 14.04
C ASN A 113 -6.67 22.09 12.56
N THR A 114 -6.67 23.41 12.33
CA THR A 114 -6.66 24.05 11.01
C THR A 114 -5.43 24.94 10.77
N ALA A 115 -4.37 24.78 11.59
CA ALA A 115 -3.13 25.52 11.42
C ALA A 115 -2.41 25.16 10.10
N TYR A 116 -1.47 26.01 9.70
CA TYR A 116 -0.59 25.70 8.57
C TYR A 116 0.37 24.55 8.91
N SER A 117 0.64 23.70 7.91
CA SER A 117 1.61 22.62 8.02
C SER A 117 3.02 23.17 8.29
N PRO A 118 3.74 22.65 9.30
CA PRO A 118 5.17 22.85 9.41
C PRO A 118 5.93 22.28 8.19
N SER A 119 7.14 22.77 7.95
CA SER A 119 7.97 22.30 6.83
C SER A 119 8.24 20.79 6.93
N GLY A 120 8.08 20.09 5.79
CA GLY A 120 8.37 18.66 5.66
C GLY A 120 7.32 17.70 6.22
N VAL A 121 6.19 18.21 6.73
CA VAL A 121 5.11 17.38 7.29
C VAL A 121 3.74 17.87 6.83
N SER A 122 2.72 17.00 6.86
CA SER A 122 1.36 17.34 6.43
C SER A 122 0.40 17.28 7.61
N LEU A 123 0.08 18.44 8.19
CA LEU A 123 -0.92 18.52 9.25
C LEU A 123 -2.31 18.03 8.79
N PRO A 124 -2.81 18.35 7.57
CA PRO A 124 -4.05 17.77 7.05
C PRO A 124 -4.06 16.23 7.05
N SER A 125 -2.91 15.60 6.74
CA SER A 125 -2.80 14.13 6.83
C SER A 125 -3.01 13.64 8.26
N LEU A 126 -2.37 14.26 9.26
CA LEU A 126 -2.53 13.88 10.67
C LEU A 126 -3.94 14.16 11.22
N THR A 127 -4.56 15.28 10.82
CA THR A 127 -5.91 15.61 11.28
C THR A 127 -6.96 14.69 10.66
N ASN A 128 -6.75 14.20 9.43
CA ASN A 128 -7.61 13.17 8.85
C ASN A 128 -7.50 11.83 9.60
N ARG A 129 -6.29 11.38 9.96
CA ARG A 129 -6.12 10.20 10.83
C ARG A 129 -6.87 10.31 12.16
N ALA A 130 -6.88 11.50 12.75
CA ALA A 130 -7.64 11.76 13.97
C ALA A 130 -9.16 11.68 13.74
N LYS A 131 -9.65 12.13 12.57
CA LYS A 131 -11.06 11.96 12.16
C LYS A 131 -11.41 10.49 11.95
N ASP A 132 -10.51 9.69 11.39
CA ASP A 132 -10.73 8.26 11.21
C ASP A 132 -10.84 7.54 12.57
N ALA A 133 -10.00 7.92 13.54
CA ALA A 133 -10.11 7.41 14.90
C ALA A 133 -11.44 7.80 15.57
N ILE A 134 -11.96 9.02 15.32
CA ILE A 134 -13.29 9.43 15.80
C ILE A 134 -14.38 8.61 15.11
N LYS A 135 -14.33 8.44 13.78
CA LYS A 135 -15.24 7.60 12.99
C LYS A 135 -15.27 6.17 13.55
N PHE A 136 -14.11 5.59 13.84
CA PHE A 136 -13.98 4.26 14.44
C PHE A 136 -14.64 4.16 15.83
N ILE A 137 -14.52 5.22 16.65
CA ILE A 137 -15.12 5.30 18.00
C ILE A 137 -16.65 5.41 17.94
N ASP A 138 -17.13 6.31 17.08
CA ASP A 138 -18.54 6.72 17.01
C ASP A 138 -19.40 5.68 16.27
N PHE A 139 -18.80 4.95 15.32
CA PHE A 139 -19.47 3.90 14.55
C PHE A 139 -18.80 2.54 14.78
N PRO A 140 -19.11 1.83 15.89
CA PRO A 140 -18.42 0.61 16.29
C PRO A 140 -18.65 -0.60 15.37
N ASP A 141 -19.71 -0.57 14.55
CA ASP A 141 -20.06 -1.65 13.63
C ASP A 141 -19.71 -1.32 12.17
N LEU A 142 -19.24 -0.08 11.89
CA LEU A 142 -18.93 0.36 10.53
C LEU A 142 -17.63 -0.27 10.03
N THR A 143 -17.64 -0.78 8.81
CA THR A 143 -16.45 -1.22 8.08
C THR A 143 -16.24 -0.33 6.86
N TRP A 144 -14.99 -0.03 6.51
CA TRP A 144 -14.67 0.71 5.30
C TRP A 144 -13.30 0.33 4.75
N ALA A 145 -13.13 0.50 3.44
CA ALA A 145 -11.84 0.40 2.77
C ALA A 145 -11.02 1.68 3.04
N PRO A 146 -9.67 1.62 3.00
CA PRO A 146 -8.85 2.79 3.24
C PRO A 146 -9.21 3.95 2.31
N GLU A 147 -9.42 5.14 2.88
CA GLU A 147 -9.78 6.36 2.11
C GLU A 147 -8.53 7.19 1.76
N HIS A 148 -7.39 6.91 2.40
CA HIS A 148 -6.10 7.52 2.11
C HIS A 148 -4.93 6.67 2.64
N LYS A 149 -3.70 6.99 2.18
CA LYS A 149 -2.46 6.25 2.47
C LYS A 149 -2.16 6.00 3.96
N MET A 150 -2.73 6.78 4.88
CA MET A 150 -2.49 6.63 6.32
C MET A 150 -3.76 6.27 7.11
N ASP A 151 -4.77 5.68 6.47
CA ASP A 151 -6.02 5.26 7.11
C ASP A 151 -5.86 3.91 7.82
N TYR A 152 -5.16 3.92 8.96
CA TYR A 152 -4.95 2.73 9.77
C TYR A 152 -6.25 2.19 10.38
N MET A 153 -7.26 3.05 10.52
CA MET A 153 -8.55 2.68 11.12
C MET A 153 -9.43 1.90 10.14
N ALA A 154 -9.30 2.11 8.83
CA ALA A 154 -9.94 1.27 7.82
C ALA A 154 -9.49 -0.18 7.93
N GLU A 155 -8.17 -0.43 7.89
CA GLU A 155 -7.60 -1.78 8.03
C GLU A 155 -8.05 -2.43 9.35
N ARG A 156 -8.00 -1.67 10.44
CA ARG A 156 -8.46 -2.12 11.75
C ARG A 156 -9.96 -2.44 11.75
N SER A 157 -10.79 -1.63 11.10
CA SER A 157 -12.24 -1.88 11.01
C SER A 157 -12.55 -3.19 10.30
N LEU A 158 -11.87 -3.45 9.17
CA LEU A 158 -12.04 -4.68 8.41
C LEU A 158 -11.53 -5.91 9.17
N SER A 159 -10.34 -5.80 9.76
CA SER A 159 -9.74 -6.90 10.52
C SER A 159 -10.57 -7.29 11.75
N GLU A 160 -11.10 -6.31 12.50
CA GLU A 160 -11.85 -6.56 13.73
C GLU A 160 -13.32 -6.93 13.49
N ARG A 161 -13.94 -6.49 12.40
CA ARG A 161 -15.40 -6.51 12.25
C ARG A 161 -15.92 -7.33 11.07
N VAL A 162 -15.09 -7.62 10.07
CA VAL A 162 -15.46 -8.52 8.95
C VAL A 162 -15.10 -9.95 9.31
N HIS A 163 -16.07 -10.86 9.26
CA HIS A 163 -15.88 -12.27 9.63
C HIS A 163 -16.36 -13.25 8.57
N THR A 164 -17.04 -12.77 7.53
CA THR A 164 -17.58 -13.59 6.44
C THR A 164 -17.25 -12.99 5.06
N ALA A 165 -17.33 -13.84 4.03
CA ALA A 165 -17.16 -13.40 2.65
C ALA A 165 -18.26 -12.40 2.23
N GLU A 166 -19.49 -12.59 2.72
CA GLU A 166 -20.61 -11.70 2.44
C GLU A 166 -20.39 -10.28 2.98
N GLU A 167 -19.82 -10.16 4.17
CA GLU A 167 -19.43 -8.86 4.76
C GLU A 167 -18.23 -8.24 4.04
N MET A 168 -17.31 -9.07 3.52
CA MET A 168 -16.12 -8.59 2.82
C MET A 168 -16.44 -8.08 1.41
N LYS A 169 -17.43 -8.69 0.74
CA LYS A 169 -17.74 -8.48 -0.68
C LYS A 169 -17.89 -6.99 -1.09
N PRO A 170 -18.59 -6.12 -0.34
CA PRO A 170 -18.73 -4.71 -0.72
C PRO A 170 -17.41 -3.93 -0.75
N HIS A 171 -16.38 -4.40 -0.05
CA HIS A 171 -15.09 -3.72 0.07
C HIS A 171 -14.05 -4.24 -0.93
N ALA A 172 -14.32 -5.36 -1.61
CA ALA A 172 -13.33 -6.06 -2.42
C ALA A 172 -12.72 -5.18 -3.51
N ARG A 173 -13.55 -4.50 -4.31
CA ARG A 173 -13.09 -3.62 -5.40
C ARG A 173 -12.23 -2.46 -4.87
N ASP A 174 -12.67 -1.80 -3.80
CA ASP A 174 -11.94 -0.69 -3.20
C ASP A 174 -10.58 -1.13 -2.65
N LEU A 175 -10.49 -2.32 -2.04
CA LEU A 175 -9.22 -2.87 -1.57
C LEU A 175 -8.28 -3.22 -2.72
N LEU A 176 -8.80 -3.76 -3.84
CA LEU A 176 -8.00 -4.07 -5.02
C LEU A 176 -7.39 -2.81 -5.65
N GLY A 177 -8.07 -1.66 -5.53
CA GLY A 177 -7.51 -0.36 -5.93
C GLY A 177 -6.24 0.02 -5.16
N TRP A 178 -6.05 -0.49 -3.94
CA TRP A 178 -4.82 -0.28 -3.16
C TRP A 178 -3.68 -1.24 -3.50
N LEU A 179 -3.90 -2.19 -4.42
CA LEU A 179 -2.87 -3.11 -4.92
C LEU A 179 -2.11 -2.53 -6.13
N ALA A 180 -2.33 -1.28 -6.52
CA ALA A 180 -1.62 -0.65 -7.63
C ALA A 180 -0.11 -0.48 -7.35
N ASP A 181 0.27 -0.12 -6.11
CA ASP A 181 1.67 0.16 -5.75
C ASP A 181 2.04 -0.51 -4.42
N TYR A 182 3.02 -1.41 -4.45
CA TYR A 182 3.50 -2.15 -3.27
C TYR A 182 4.08 -1.24 -2.17
N ASN A 183 4.46 -0.01 -2.51
CA ASN A 183 4.96 0.98 -1.55
C ASN A 183 3.84 1.72 -0.82
N TRP A 184 2.58 1.57 -1.25
CA TRP A 184 1.47 2.21 -0.55
C TRP A 184 1.27 1.54 0.82
N PRO A 185 1.22 2.32 1.91
CA PRO A 185 1.06 1.74 3.23
C PRO A 185 -0.17 0.81 3.38
N PRO A 186 -1.33 1.08 2.75
CA PRO A 186 -2.48 0.17 2.78
C PRO A 186 -2.26 -1.16 2.05
N TYR A 187 -1.35 -1.25 1.07
CA TYR A 187 -1.17 -2.42 0.19
C TYR A 187 -1.16 -3.74 0.96
N SER A 188 -0.24 -3.87 1.92
CA SER A 188 -0.07 -5.12 2.67
C SER A 188 -1.27 -5.46 3.56
N GLY A 189 -1.97 -4.46 4.07
CA GLY A 189 -3.21 -4.63 4.85
C GLY A 189 -4.36 -5.10 3.96
N CYS A 190 -4.51 -4.49 2.78
CA CYS A 190 -5.51 -4.84 1.78
C CYS A 190 -5.35 -6.29 1.30
N VAL A 191 -4.12 -6.70 0.94
CA VAL A 191 -3.80 -8.09 0.58
C VAL A 191 -4.21 -9.05 1.69
N LYS A 192 -3.81 -8.76 2.94
CA LYS A 192 -4.17 -9.60 4.10
C LYS A 192 -5.68 -9.71 4.30
N GLN A 193 -6.44 -8.64 4.11
CA GLN A 193 -7.90 -8.68 4.25
C GLN A 193 -8.56 -9.49 3.14
N LEU A 194 -8.17 -9.27 1.89
CA LEU A 194 -8.69 -10.02 0.74
C LEU A 194 -8.36 -11.51 0.85
N ALA A 195 -7.13 -11.87 1.28
CA ALA A 195 -6.69 -13.26 1.42
C ALA A 195 -7.45 -14.07 2.49
N ARG A 196 -8.22 -13.41 3.39
CA ARG A 196 -9.11 -14.11 4.33
C ARG A 196 -10.35 -14.68 3.64
N PHE A 197 -10.77 -14.07 2.53
CA PHE A 197 -11.96 -14.41 1.74
C PHE A 197 -11.67 -14.29 0.23
N PRO A 198 -10.64 -14.97 -0.30
CA PRO A 198 -10.08 -14.71 -1.62
C PRO A 198 -11.10 -14.88 -2.76
N GLU A 199 -12.17 -15.65 -2.54
CA GLU A 199 -13.28 -15.82 -3.48
C GLU A 199 -14.02 -14.52 -3.82
N VAL A 200 -14.02 -13.52 -2.93
CA VAL A 200 -14.74 -12.25 -3.18
C VAL A 200 -14.00 -11.34 -4.15
N ALA A 201 -12.70 -11.57 -4.35
CA ALA A 201 -11.85 -10.75 -5.21
C ALA A 201 -11.97 -11.14 -6.70
N VAL A 202 -12.39 -12.37 -7.00
CA VAL A 202 -12.34 -12.92 -8.37
C VAL A 202 -13.23 -12.16 -9.35
N ASP A 203 -14.49 -11.91 -8.98
CA ASP A 203 -15.41 -11.19 -9.87
C ASP A 203 -14.96 -9.73 -10.09
N PRO A 204 -14.58 -8.95 -9.05
CA PRO A 204 -13.99 -7.62 -9.25
C PRO A 204 -12.69 -7.60 -10.06
N ILE A 205 -11.78 -8.57 -9.87
CA ILE A 205 -10.54 -8.65 -10.66
C ILE A 205 -10.85 -8.88 -12.14
N LYS A 206 -11.84 -9.73 -12.44
CA LYS A 206 -12.33 -9.93 -13.81
C LYS A 206 -12.79 -8.61 -14.44
N GLU A 207 -13.61 -7.85 -13.72
CA GLU A 207 -14.09 -6.53 -14.17
C GLU A 207 -12.93 -5.55 -14.36
N ILE A 208 -11.94 -5.54 -13.45
CA ILE A 208 -10.78 -4.64 -13.56
C ILE A 208 -9.93 -4.98 -14.78
N ILE A 209 -9.67 -6.26 -15.07
CA ILE A 209 -8.92 -6.68 -16.27
C ILE A 209 -9.68 -6.30 -17.55
N GLU A 210 -11.02 -6.33 -17.53
CA GLU A 210 -11.83 -5.86 -18.67
C GLU A 210 -11.76 -4.34 -18.83
N ASP A 211 -11.80 -3.58 -17.73
CA ASP A 211 -11.85 -2.12 -17.71
C ASP A 211 -10.48 -1.47 -17.99
N TYR A 212 -9.36 -2.09 -17.56
CA TYR A 212 -8.02 -1.47 -17.47
C TYR A 212 -6.91 -2.24 -18.19
N ARG A 213 -7.26 -3.12 -19.14
CA ARG A 213 -6.30 -4.02 -19.81
C ARG A 213 -5.06 -3.31 -20.33
N ASP A 214 -5.27 -2.17 -20.97
CA ASP A 214 -4.27 -1.44 -21.74
C ASP A 214 -3.81 -0.17 -20.99
N ASP A 215 -4.23 0.00 -19.73
CA ASP A 215 -4.01 1.24 -18.96
C ASP A 215 -2.90 1.09 -17.89
N ASP A 216 -2.84 -0.04 -17.18
CA ASP A 216 -1.95 -0.21 -16.01
C ASP A 216 -1.51 -1.69 -15.85
N PRO A 217 -0.52 -2.14 -16.65
CA PRO A 217 -0.07 -3.53 -16.62
C PRO A 217 0.59 -3.91 -15.29
N GLU A 218 1.27 -2.98 -14.61
CA GLU A 218 1.84 -3.20 -13.27
C GLU A 218 0.74 -3.53 -12.25
N TRP A 219 -0.35 -2.75 -12.22
CA TRP A 219 -1.47 -3.03 -11.32
C TRP A 219 -2.13 -4.37 -11.66
N LEU A 220 -2.38 -4.67 -12.93
CA LEU A 220 -2.96 -5.96 -13.33
C LEU A 220 -2.05 -7.13 -12.93
N LEU A 221 -0.73 -6.97 -13.03
CA LEU A 221 0.24 -7.97 -12.58
C LEU A 221 0.11 -8.22 -11.07
N HIS A 222 0.02 -7.17 -10.26
CA HIS A 222 -0.23 -7.28 -8.82
C HIS A 222 -1.55 -8.01 -8.51
N LEU A 223 -2.60 -7.80 -9.32
CA LEU A 223 -3.86 -8.53 -9.18
C LEU A 223 -3.71 -10.02 -9.52
N LEU A 224 -2.97 -10.36 -10.59
CA LEU A 224 -2.70 -11.75 -10.95
C LEU A 224 -1.86 -12.46 -9.89
N ASP A 225 -0.85 -11.78 -9.33
CA ASP A 225 -0.05 -12.31 -8.22
C ASP A 225 -0.91 -12.57 -6.98
N PHE A 226 -1.82 -11.65 -6.63
CA PHE A 226 -2.78 -11.89 -5.56
C PHE A 226 -3.61 -13.16 -5.81
N VAL A 227 -4.17 -13.35 -7.02
CA VAL A 227 -4.97 -14.55 -7.36
C VAL A 227 -4.12 -15.80 -7.24
N LYS A 228 -2.89 -15.77 -7.79
CA LYS A 228 -1.96 -16.89 -7.80
C LYS A 228 -1.55 -17.31 -6.39
N GLU A 229 -1.34 -16.36 -5.48
CA GLU A 229 -0.90 -16.61 -4.11
C GLU A 229 -2.05 -16.96 -3.16
N SER A 230 -3.23 -16.36 -3.36
CA SER A 230 -4.32 -16.39 -2.38
C SER A 230 -5.54 -17.21 -2.80
N VAL A 231 -5.82 -17.36 -4.10
CA VAL A 231 -7.02 -18.07 -4.58
C VAL A 231 -6.66 -19.51 -4.95
N PRO A 232 -7.28 -20.54 -4.33
CA PRO A 232 -7.04 -21.92 -4.71
C PRO A 232 -7.39 -22.20 -6.18
N VAL A 233 -6.46 -22.84 -6.90
CA VAL A 233 -6.69 -23.25 -8.30
C VAL A 233 -7.94 -24.12 -8.41
N GLY A 234 -8.90 -23.69 -9.23
CA GLY A 234 -10.14 -24.41 -9.47
C GLY A 234 -11.19 -23.57 -10.19
N VAL A 235 -12.47 -23.81 -9.86
CA VAL A 235 -13.63 -23.18 -10.53
C VAL A 235 -13.60 -21.65 -10.53
N LEU A 236 -12.94 -21.03 -9.55
CA LEU A 236 -12.77 -19.58 -9.51
C LEU A 236 -11.79 -19.09 -10.57
N TRP A 237 -10.72 -19.85 -10.84
CA TRP A 237 -9.77 -19.52 -11.92
C TRP A 237 -10.40 -19.73 -13.30
N GLU A 238 -11.34 -20.67 -13.44
CA GLU A 238 -12.09 -20.85 -14.70
C GLU A 238 -12.89 -19.60 -15.09
N LYS A 239 -13.34 -18.81 -14.11
CA LYS A 239 -14.04 -17.55 -14.38
C LYS A 239 -13.14 -16.49 -15.02
N LEU A 240 -11.83 -16.55 -14.76
CA LEU A 240 -10.82 -15.61 -15.26
C LEU A 240 -10.16 -16.10 -16.56
N GLU A 241 -10.45 -17.34 -17.00
CA GLU A 241 -9.79 -17.94 -18.16
C GLU A 241 -9.91 -17.11 -19.45
N PRO A 242 -11.05 -16.49 -19.79
CA PRO A 242 -11.14 -15.61 -20.96
C PRO A 242 -10.22 -14.40 -20.86
N GLU A 243 -10.20 -13.74 -19.71
CA GLU A 243 -9.41 -12.54 -19.46
C GLU A 243 -7.92 -12.86 -19.44
N LEU A 244 -7.53 -13.96 -18.77
CA LEU A 244 -6.15 -14.45 -18.78
C LEU A 244 -5.68 -14.84 -20.18
N SER A 245 -6.56 -15.41 -21.01
CA SER A 245 -6.22 -15.76 -22.40
C SER A 245 -5.95 -14.52 -23.24
N LEU A 246 -6.68 -13.45 -22.98
CA LEU A 246 -6.49 -12.18 -23.68
C LEU A 246 -5.18 -11.50 -23.26
N LEU A 247 -4.91 -11.43 -21.95
CA LEU A 247 -3.64 -10.92 -21.40
C LEU A 247 -2.44 -11.74 -21.89
N ALA A 248 -2.58 -13.06 -22.04
CA ALA A 248 -1.53 -13.92 -22.55
C ALA A 248 -1.27 -13.74 -24.07
N SER A 249 -2.17 -13.07 -24.78
CA SER A 249 -2.15 -12.95 -26.25
C SER A 249 -1.82 -11.55 -26.77
N SER A 250 -1.75 -10.52 -25.93
CA SER A 250 -1.34 -9.17 -26.33
C SER A 250 0.07 -9.17 -26.94
N GLU A 251 0.99 -9.91 -26.33
CA GLU A 251 2.35 -10.19 -26.87
C GLU A 251 2.35 -10.69 -28.32
N ALA A 252 1.36 -11.50 -28.72
CA ALA A 252 1.33 -12.07 -30.08
C ALA A 252 0.84 -11.08 -31.14
N SER A 253 0.27 -9.94 -30.72
CA SER A 253 -0.22 -8.89 -31.61
C SER A 253 0.80 -7.76 -31.77
N ASP A 254 1.52 -7.40 -30.71
CA ASP A 254 2.45 -6.26 -30.73
C ASP A 254 3.79 -6.66 -31.38
N GLU A 255 4.40 -7.79 -30.97
CA GLU A 255 5.59 -8.36 -31.64
C GLU A 255 5.35 -8.71 -33.13
N ALA A 256 4.11 -9.04 -33.51
CA ALA A 256 3.78 -9.32 -34.90
C ALA A 256 3.44 -8.06 -35.72
N SER A 257 3.14 -6.95 -35.03
CA SER A 257 2.87 -5.65 -35.64
C SER A 257 4.16 -4.87 -35.83
N ASP A 258 5.07 -4.90 -34.87
CA ASP A 258 6.31 -4.10 -34.90
C ASP A 258 7.37 -4.74 -35.79
N GLU A 259 7.60 -6.05 -35.72
CA GLU A 259 8.47 -6.76 -36.68
C GLU A 259 7.93 -6.69 -38.13
N ALA A 260 6.62 -6.50 -38.32
CA ALA A 260 6.03 -6.33 -39.66
C ALA A 260 6.08 -4.86 -40.15
N SER A 261 6.22 -3.90 -39.24
CA SER A 261 6.32 -2.48 -39.55
C SER A 261 7.76 -2.05 -39.80
N ASP A 262 8.73 -2.57 -39.03
CA ASP A 262 10.15 -2.27 -39.19
C ASP A 262 10.76 -2.93 -40.42
N GLU A 263 10.48 -4.21 -40.69
CA GLU A 263 10.91 -4.89 -41.93
C GLU A 263 10.21 -4.34 -43.19
N ALA A 264 9.11 -3.60 -43.05
CA ALA A 264 8.45 -2.91 -44.16
C ALA A 264 8.92 -1.45 -44.35
N SER A 265 9.50 -0.83 -43.32
CA SER A 265 9.99 0.55 -43.35
C SER A 265 11.46 0.62 -43.77
N ASP A 266 12.29 -0.37 -43.37
CA ASP A 266 13.70 -0.45 -43.78
C ASP A 266 13.89 -0.90 -45.23
N GLU A 267 13.07 -1.81 -45.75
CA GLU A 267 13.11 -2.23 -47.18
C GLU A 267 12.42 -1.21 -48.13
N ALA A 268 11.79 -0.16 -47.60
CA ALA A 268 11.17 0.92 -48.38
C ALA A 268 11.96 2.23 -48.39
N SER A 269 12.94 2.39 -47.49
CA SER A 269 13.71 3.64 -47.35
C SER A 269 15.08 3.62 -48.04
N ASP A 270 15.56 2.46 -48.53
CA ASP A 270 16.87 2.34 -49.20
C ASP A 270 16.85 2.60 -50.74
N GLU A 271 15.72 2.99 -51.34
CA GLU A 271 15.63 3.26 -52.80
C GLU A 271 15.11 4.65 -53.18
N ALA A 272 15.10 5.63 -52.26
CA ALA A 272 14.76 7.01 -52.62
C ALA A 272 15.35 8.06 -51.67
N SER A 273 16.61 8.44 -51.89
CA SER A 273 16.97 9.81 -52.31
C SER A 273 18.47 10.05 -52.26
N ASP A 274 19.10 9.79 -53.40
CA ASP A 274 20.33 10.45 -53.84
C ASP A 274 20.05 11.96 -54.13
N GLU A 275 21.07 12.78 -53.89
CA GLU A 275 21.29 14.18 -54.31
C GLU A 275 20.62 15.34 -53.53
N ALA A 276 21.36 16.01 -52.63
CA ALA A 276 21.95 17.35 -52.88
C ALA A 276 22.52 18.05 -51.61
N SER A 277 23.83 18.25 -51.65
CA SER A 277 24.75 19.24 -51.03
C SER A 277 24.33 20.24 -49.93
N ASP A 278 25.20 20.26 -48.91
CA ASP A 278 26.02 21.37 -48.36
C ASP A 278 25.36 22.72 -48.01
N GLU A 279 25.39 23.10 -46.74
CA GLU A 279 26.22 24.22 -46.21
C GLU A 279 26.20 24.20 -44.66
N ALA A 280 27.34 24.51 -44.06
CA ALA A 280 27.68 24.17 -42.69
C ALA A 280 27.40 25.28 -41.64
N SER A 281 27.14 24.79 -40.42
CA SER A 281 27.48 25.37 -39.10
C SER A 281 26.81 26.68 -38.66
N ASP A 282 25.88 26.58 -37.70
CA ASP A 282 25.88 27.40 -36.47
C ASP A 282 24.81 27.00 -35.40
N GLU A 283 24.39 25.73 -35.25
CA GLU A 283 23.35 25.35 -34.24
C GLU A 283 23.65 24.05 -33.46
N ALA A 284 24.93 23.67 -33.30
CA ALA A 284 25.30 22.33 -32.80
C ALA A 284 25.41 22.20 -31.26
N SER A 285 24.60 22.91 -30.46
CA SER A 285 24.65 22.70 -28.99
C SER A 285 23.32 22.76 -28.24
N ASP A 286 22.24 23.29 -28.82
CA ASP A 286 20.93 23.27 -28.17
C ASP A 286 20.02 22.16 -28.77
N GLU A 287 20.02 21.95 -30.10
CA GLU A 287 19.21 20.89 -30.75
C GLU A 287 19.71 19.44 -30.52
N ALA A 288 20.93 19.26 -30.00
CA ALA A 288 21.45 17.93 -29.66
C ALA A 288 21.13 17.48 -28.23
N SER A 289 20.67 18.40 -27.37
CA SER A 289 20.30 18.07 -25.98
C SER A 289 18.81 17.84 -25.82
N ASP A 290 17.98 18.53 -26.62
CA ASP A 290 16.52 18.36 -26.61
C ASP A 290 16.13 17.07 -27.35
N GLU A 291 16.62 16.85 -28.58
CA GLU A 291 16.36 15.59 -29.33
C GLU A 291 16.93 14.35 -28.60
N ALA A 292 18.09 14.44 -27.95
CA ALA A 292 18.64 13.30 -27.20
C ALA A 292 17.94 13.06 -25.85
N SER A 293 17.23 14.05 -25.29
CA SER A 293 16.45 13.89 -24.06
C SER A 293 15.04 13.40 -24.32
N ASP A 294 14.44 13.81 -25.44
CA ASP A 294 13.12 13.38 -25.88
C ASP A 294 13.20 11.94 -26.41
N GLU A 295 14.13 11.63 -27.32
CA GLU A 295 14.36 10.25 -27.81
C GLU A 295 14.74 9.30 -26.66
N ALA A 296 15.60 9.71 -25.72
CA ALA A 296 15.96 8.85 -24.59
C ALA A 296 14.84 8.71 -23.54
N SER A 297 13.88 9.63 -23.47
CA SER A 297 12.71 9.49 -22.58
C SER A 297 11.62 8.66 -23.21
N ASP A 298 11.39 8.81 -24.52
CA ASP A 298 10.39 8.05 -25.27
C ASP A 298 10.82 6.58 -25.35
N GLU A 299 12.06 6.31 -25.77
CA GLU A 299 12.63 4.94 -25.80
C GLU A 299 12.63 4.29 -24.40
N ALA A 300 12.93 5.04 -23.34
CA ALA A 300 12.92 4.48 -21.98
C ALA A 300 11.50 4.24 -21.43
N SER A 301 10.50 4.99 -21.90
CA SER A 301 9.11 4.83 -21.49
C SER A 301 8.44 3.67 -22.23
N ASP A 302 8.73 3.51 -23.52
CA ASP A 302 8.21 2.43 -24.36
C ASP A 302 8.79 1.08 -23.91
N GLU A 303 10.11 0.99 -23.71
CA GLU A 303 10.78 -0.21 -23.19
C GLU A 303 10.28 -0.63 -21.79
N ALA A 304 9.91 0.34 -20.93
CA ALA A 304 9.37 0.03 -19.60
C ALA A 304 7.93 -0.50 -19.69
N SER A 305 7.11 0.08 -20.55
CA SER A 305 5.73 -0.36 -20.81
C SER A 305 5.69 -1.77 -21.40
N ASP A 306 6.58 -2.06 -22.35
CA ASP A 306 6.66 -3.37 -23.00
C ASP A 306 7.13 -4.45 -22.03
N GLU A 307 8.10 -4.14 -21.17
CA GLU A 307 8.57 -5.06 -20.14
C GLU A 307 7.47 -5.40 -19.11
N GLU A 308 6.65 -4.41 -18.71
CA GLU A 308 5.53 -4.62 -17.81
C GLU A 308 4.43 -5.49 -18.44
N ASN A 309 4.09 -5.23 -19.70
CA ASN A 309 3.15 -6.04 -20.49
C ASN A 309 3.64 -7.48 -20.66
N ARG A 310 4.94 -7.67 -20.93
CA ARG A 310 5.57 -8.98 -21.03
C ARG A 310 5.45 -9.77 -19.74
N HIS A 311 5.76 -9.15 -18.60
CA HIS A 311 5.59 -9.80 -17.30
C HIS A 311 4.13 -10.15 -16.98
N LEU A 312 3.19 -9.28 -17.34
CA LEU A 312 1.76 -9.55 -17.19
C LEU A 312 1.32 -10.74 -18.05
N ALA A 313 1.73 -10.79 -19.31
CA ALA A 313 1.41 -11.88 -20.23
C ALA A 313 2.03 -13.21 -19.75
N GLU A 314 3.27 -13.21 -19.29
CA GLU A 314 3.93 -14.38 -18.70
C GLU A 314 3.19 -14.90 -17.45
N ALA A 315 2.76 -13.98 -16.56
CA ALA A 315 1.97 -14.32 -15.38
C ALA A 315 0.64 -14.96 -15.78
N ALA A 316 -0.07 -14.39 -16.77
CA ALA A 316 -1.32 -14.93 -17.28
C ALA A 316 -1.14 -16.33 -17.92
N GLN A 317 -0.11 -16.52 -18.75
CA GLN A 317 0.25 -17.82 -19.31
C GLN A 317 0.55 -18.87 -18.23
N SER A 318 1.31 -18.48 -17.20
CA SER A 318 1.62 -19.36 -16.08
C SER A 318 0.35 -19.81 -15.36
N MET A 319 -0.58 -18.89 -15.11
CA MET A 319 -1.87 -19.23 -14.49
C MET A 319 -2.71 -20.17 -15.36
N LEU A 320 -2.79 -19.93 -16.67
CA LEU A 320 -3.49 -20.82 -17.62
C LEU A 320 -2.92 -22.24 -17.65
N ARG A 321 -1.59 -22.40 -17.55
CA ARG A 321 -0.95 -23.72 -17.45
C ARG A 321 -1.40 -24.46 -16.18
N LEU A 322 -1.37 -23.79 -15.03
CA LEU A 322 -1.81 -24.36 -13.74
C LEU A 322 -3.29 -24.76 -13.79
N LEU A 323 -4.15 -23.93 -14.38
CA LEU A 323 -5.56 -24.23 -14.57
C LEU A 323 -5.76 -25.46 -15.46
N THR A 324 -5.03 -25.55 -16.57
CA THR A 324 -5.07 -26.70 -17.49
C THR A 324 -4.66 -28.00 -16.80
N GLU A 325 -3.60 -27.97 -15.98
CA GLU A 325 -3.19 -29.13 -15.18
C GLU A 325 -4.25 -29.55 -14.16
N TRP A 326 -4.89 -28.58 -13.50
CA TRP A 326 -5.98 -28.84 -12.57
C TRP A 326 -7.17 -29.51 -13.29
N LYS A 327 -7.59 -28.99 -14.45
CA LYS A 327 -8.67 -29.58 -15.26
C LYS A 327 -8.37 -31.03 -15.65
N LYS A 328 -7.14 -31.33 -16.09
CA LYS A 328 -6.69 -32.70 -16.40
C LYS A 328 -6.81 -33.64 -15.18
N LYS A 329 -6.46 -33.16 -13.98
CA LYS A 329 -6.57 -33.94 -12.74
C LYS A 329 -8.04 -34.25 -12.37
N GLN A 330 -9.00 -33.36 -12.69
CA GLN A 330 -10.41 -33.61 -12.43
C GLN A 330 -10.99 -34.69 -13.34
N VAL A 331 -10.71 -34.63 -14.65
CA VAL A 331 -11.14 -35.66 -15.63
C VAL A 331 -10.62 -37.05 -15.24
N GLY A 332 -9.38 -37.14 -14.77
CA GLY A 332 -8.78 -38.39 -14.31
C GLY A 332 -9.33 -38.94 -12.98
N LYS A 333 -10.00 -38.12 -12.16
CA LYS A 333 -10.73 -38.55 -10.96
C LYS A 333 -12.12 -39.08 -11.32
N GLU A 334 -12.81 -38.42 -12.24
CA GLU A 334 -14.15 -38.79 -12.69
C GLU A 334 -14.13 -40.16 -13.41
N GLN A 335 -13.10 -40.43 -14.20
CA GLN A 335 -12.87 -41.74 -14.84
C GLN A 335 -12.51 -42.87 -13.85
N ARG A 336 -12.00 -42.55 -12.66
CA ARG A 336 -11.67 -43.52 -11.60
C ARG A 336 -12.83 -43.79 -10.63
N GLY A 337 -13.88 -42.98 -10.67
CA GLY A 337 -15.08 -43.07 -9.82
C GLY A 337 -16.21 -43.96 -10.36
N VAL A 338 -15.91 -44.95 -11.21
CA VAL A 338 -16.94 -45.91 -11.68
C VAL A 338 -17.35 -46.83 -10.52
N PRO A 339 -18.65 -47.01 -10.21
CA PRO A 339 -19.07 -47.79 -9.06
C PRO A 339 -18.74 -49.27 -9.23
N ILE A 340 -18.07 -49.85 -8.24
CA ILE A 340 -18.02 -51.30 -8.06
C ILE A 340 -19.46 -51.73 -7.73
N ARG A 341 -20.07 -52.45 -8.68
CA ARG A 341 -21.39 -53.07 -8.56
C ARG A 341 -21.47 -54.07 -7.42
#